data_AF-A0A358ECD0-F1
#
_entry.id   AF-A0A358ECD0-F1
#
_cell.length_a   1.000
_cell.length_b   1.000
_cell.length_c   1.000
_cell.angle_alpha   90.00
_cell.angle_beta   90.00
_cell.angle_gamma   90.00
#
_symmetry.space_group_name_H-M   'P 1'
#
loop_
_entity.id
_entity.type
_entity.pdbx_description
1 polymer ?
#
loop_
_entity_poly.entity_id
_entity_poly.type
_entity_poly.pdbx_seq_one_letter_code
_entity_poly.pdbx_strand_id
1 'polypeptide(L)'
;MTEGEHLGDAFRLDREKQLLKQYYAGQQMESPNGGFLICLGIRQEETGDAVGIFECNASWLRYEVAIRKATRTERKKVRDALTSGEEPACPRCVMSARLVRAGKSLVCNHCGIAYGKV
;
A
#
# COMPACT_ATOMS: atom_id res chain seq x y z
N MET A 1 1.07 26.38 17.88
CA MET A 1 1.98 25.25 18.12
C MET A 1 1.17 23.99 17.85
N THR A 2 1.37 23.37 16.69
CA THR A 2 0.77 22.08 16.33
C THR A 2 1.94 21.16 16.02
N GLU A 3 2.31 20.36 17.01
CA GLU A 3 3.27 19.26 16.90
C GLU A 3 2.59 18.14 16.10
N GLY A 4 3.07 17.93 14.87
CA GLY A 4 2.87 16.70 14.11
C GLY A 4 4.20 15.97 14.10
N GLU A 5 4.23 14.81 14.73
CA GLU A 5 5.42 13.97 14.96
C GLU A 5 6.19 13.70 13.65
N HIS A 6 7.40 14.28 13.56
CA HIS A 6 8.44 13.77 12.68
C HIS A 6 8.97 12.44 13.25
N LEU A 7 8.48 11.31 12.75
CA LEU A 7 9.30 10.10 12.74
C LEU A 7 10.34 10.29 11.61
N GLY A 8 11.60 10.41 12.01
CA GLY A 8 12.70 11.03 11.25
C GLY A 8 13.06 10.40 9.89
N ASP A 9 13.60 11.26 9.03
CA ASP A 9 14.51 11.01 7.91
C ASP A 9 14.26 9.76 7.04
N ALA A 10 13.01 9.48 6.68
CA ALA A 10 12.72 8.47 5.66
C ALA A 10 13.12 9.00 4.27
N PHE A 11 14.01 8.27 3.60
CA PHE A 11 14.46 8.61 2.26
C PHE A 11 13.38 8.28 1.22
N ARG A 12 13.38 9.00 0.10
CA ARG A 12 12.58 8.63 -1.06
C ARG A 12 13.32 7.62 -1.93
N LEU A 13 12.58 6.69 -2.51
CA LEU A 13 13.13 5.71 -3.45
C LEU A 13 13.08 6.23 -4.88
N ASP A 14 14.21 6.10 -5.57
CA ASP A 14 14.21 6.15 -7.03
C ASP A 14 13.46 4.92 -7.58
N ARG A 15 12.82 5.06 -8.75
CA ARG A 15 12.05 3.99 -9.42
C ARG A 15 10.87 3.41 -8.61
N GLU A 16 10.23 4.24 -7.79
CA GLU A 16 9.07 3.90 -6.97
C GLU A 16 8.01 3.04 -7.68
N LYS A 17 7.69 3.34 -8.96
CA LYS A 17 6.73 2.56 -9.76
C LYS A 17 7.13 1.09 -9.95
N GLN A 18 8.42 0.82 -10.19
CA GLN A 18 8.94 -0.53 -10.37
C GLN A 18 8.89 -1.30 -9.04
N LEU A 19 9.29 -0.64 -7.95
CA LEU A 19 9.27 -1.22 -6.61
C LEU A 19 7.84 -1.52 -6.14
N LEU A 20 6.88 -0.63 -6.42
CA LEU A 20 5.47 -0.89 -6.16
C LEU A 20 4.94 -2.08 -6.96
N LYS A 21 5.42 -2.29 -8.20
CA LYS A 21 5.04 -3.48 -8.98
C LYS A 21 5.53 -4.76 -8.29
N GLN A 22 6.76 -4.77 -7.77
CA GLN A 22 7.30 -5.89 -6.99
C GLN A 22 6.49 -6.11 -5.70
N TYR A 23 6.21 -5.03 -4.97
CA TYR A 23 5.40 -5.05 -3.75
C TYR A 23 4.03 -5.71 -3.99
N TYR A 24 3.32 -5.26 -5.01
CA TYR A 24 2.00 -5.80 -5.35
C TYR A 24 2.06 -7.24 -5.85
N ALA A 25 3.17 -7.65 -6.48
CA ALA A 25 3.39 -9.02 -6.92
C ALA A 25 3.84 -9.97 -5.77
N GLY A 26 4.02 -9.46 -4.54
CA GLY A 26 4.58 -10.24 -3.43
C GLY A 26 6.06 -10.62 -3.65
N GLN A 27 6.75 -9.90 -4.52
CA GLN A 27 8.17 -10.12 -4.81
C GLN A 27 9.04 -9.34 -3.83
N GLN A 28 10.28 -9.79 -3.64
CA GLN A 28 11.27 -8.99 -2.93
C GLN A 28 11.50 -7.67 -3.68
N MET A 29 11.46 -6.57 -2.93
CA MET A 29 11.72 -5.24 -3.46
C MET A 29 13.21 -4.93 -3.34
N GLU A 30 13.85 -4.55 -4.44
CA GLU A 30 15.27 -4.22 -4.44
C GLU A 30 15.54 -2.94 -3.64
N SER A 31 16.60 -2.94 -2.83
CA SER A 31 17.04 -1.75 -2.12
C SER A 31 18.10 -0.97 -2.91
N PRO A 32 18.07 0.38 -2.91
CA PRO A 32 19.12 1.19 -3.53
C PRO A 32 20.53 0.93 -2.98
N ASN A 33 20.64 0.46 -1.73
CA ASN A 33 21.92 0.19 -1.07
C ASN A 33 22.36 -1.28 -1.19
N GLY A 34 21.73 -2.05 -2.10
CA GLY A 34 21.89 -3.50 -2.17
C GLY A 34 21.03 -4.24 -1.14
N GLY A 35 20.83 -5.53 -1.36
CA GLY A 35 19.88 -6.33 -0.59
C GLY A 35 18.42 -6.04 -0.97
N PHE A 36 17.51 -6.11 -0.01
CA PHE A 36 16.08 -5.94 -0.22
C PHE A 36 15.41 -5.07 0.85
N LEU A 37 14.27 -4.51 0.47
CA LEU A 37 13.41 -3.72 1.34
C LEU A 37 12.40 -4.63 2.05
N ILE A 38 12.33 -4.50 3.37
CA ILE A 38 11.38 -5.18 4.25
C ILE A 38 10.26 -4.21 4.59
N CYS A 39 9.00 -4.56 4.34
CA CYS A 39 7.87 -3.75 4.76
C CYS A 39 7.70 -3.83 6.27
N LEU A 40 7.86 -2.69 6.96
CA LEU A 40 7.65 -2.59 8.41
C LEU A 40 6.18 -2.30 8.76
N GLY A 41 5.47 -1.61 7.87
CA GLY A 41 4.06 -1.30 8.07
C GLY A 41 3.50 -0.39 7.00
N ILE A 42 2.16 -0.38 6.92
CA ILE A 42 1.40 0.49 6.03
C ILE A 42 0.52 1.41 6.89
N ARG A 43 0.63 2.72 6.66
CA ARG A 43 -0.23 3.74 7.25
C ARG A 43 -1.23 4.23 6.21
N GLN A 44 -2.51 4.26 6.56
CA GLN A 44 -3.55 4.84 5.73
C GLN A 44 -3.63 6.35 5.95
N GLU A 45 -3.83 7.09 4.88
CA GLU A 45 -4.01 8.54 4.90
C GLU A 45 -5.50 8.88 4.67
N GLU A 46 -5.95 10.03 5.18
CA GLU A 46 -7.36 10.44 5.10
C GLU A 46 -7.86 10.61 3.66
N THR A 47 -6.95 10.90 2.72
CA THR A 47 -7.23 11.07 1.28
C THR A 47 -7.55 9.75 0.56
N GLY A 48 -7.41 8.62 1.25
CA GLY A 48 -7.50 7.26 0.70
C GLY A 48 -6.21 6.79 0.03
N ASP A 49 -5.14 7.60 0.08
CA ASP A 49 -3.78 7.16 -0.17
C ASP A 49 -3.27 6.35 1.04
N ALA A 50 -2.13 5.70 0.89
CA ALA A 50 -1.40 5.07 1.99
C ALA A 50 0.11 5.31 1.82
N VAL A 51 0.83 5.23 2.92
CA VAL A 51 2.30 5.28 2.95
C VAL A 51 2.81 3.95 3.49
N GLY A 52 3.72 3.32 2.75
CA GLY A 52 4.46 2.16 3.23
C GLY A 52 5.81 2.57 3.79
N ILE A 53 6.14 2.05 4.97
CA ILE A 53 7.46 2.20 5.60
C ILE A 53 8.25 0.93 5.32
N PHE A 54 9.41 1.11 4.68
CA PHE A 54 10.29 0.02 4.31
C PHE A 54 11.67 0.21 4.92
N GLU A 55 12.31 -0.88 5.31
CA GLU A 55 13.69 -0.88 5.84
C GLU A 55 14.59 -1.71 4.94
N CYS A 56 15.74 -1.16 4.55
CA CYS A 56 16.77 -1.90 3.84
C CYS A 56 17.44 -2.88 4.79
N ASN A 57 17.45 -4.17 4.45
CA ASN A 57 18.08 -5.20 5.28
C ASN A 57 19.62 -5.09 5.35
N ALA A 58 20.25 -4.40 4.40
CA ALA A 58 21.70 -4.26 4.32
C ALA A 58 22.24 -2.98 4.99
N SER A 59 21.44 -1.91 5.02
CA SER A 59 21.86 -0.58 5.52
C SER A 59 21.03 -0.04 6.67
N TRP A 60 19.93 -0.71 7.03
CA TRP A 60 18.95 -0.29 8.04
C TRP A 60 18.31 1.09 7.77
N LEU A 61 18.57 1.69 6.60
CA LEU A 61 17.92 2.92 6.18
C LEU A 61 16.43 2.68 5.90
N ARG A 62 15.62 3.64 6.31
CA ARG A 62 14.17 3.61 6.13
C ARG A 62 13.74 4.48 4.96
N TYR A 63 12.73 3.98 4.26
CA TYR A 63 12.18 4.60 3.08
C TYR A 63 10.66 4.70 3.18
N GLU A 64 10.14 5.82 2.71
CA GLU A 64 8.71 6.04 2.53
C GLU A 64 8.33 5.85 1.06
N VAL A 65 7.28 5.08 0.84
CA VAL A 65 6.72 4.83 -0.49
C VAL A 65 5.25 5.21 -0.51
N ALA A 66 4.87 6.09 -1.43
CA ALA A 66 3.50 6.54 -1.58
C ALA A 66 2.69 5.51 -2.39
N ILE A 67 1.74 4.88 -1.71
CA ILE A 67 0.75 3.99 -2.31
C ILE A 67 -0.48 4.84 -2.64
N ARG A 68 -0.64 5.18 -3.91
CA ARG A 68 -1.72 6.07 -4.34
C ARG A 68 -3.10 5.44 -4.20
N LYS A 69 -4.11 6.23 -3.88
CA LYS A 69 -5.51 5.83 -3.75
C LYS A 69 -6.03 5.08 -4.98
N ALA A 70 -7.10 4.32 -4.77
CA ALA A 70 -7.72 3.54 -5.84
C ALA A 70 -8.20 4.44 -6.99
N THR A 71 -7.86 4.05 -8.22
CA THR A 71 -8.37 4.66 -9.44
C THR A 71 -9.86 4.42 -9.60
N ARG A 72 -10.54 5.17 -10.48
CA ARG A 72 -11.96 4.94 -10.79
C ARG A 72 -12.20 3.52 -11.30
N THR A 73 -11.32 3.01 -12.16
CA THR A 73 -11.39 1.66 -12.74
C THR A 73 -11.25 0.58 -11.67
N GLU A 74 -10.30 0.71 -10.75
CA GLU A 74 -10.12 -0.24 -9.64
C GLU A 74 -11.34 -0.27 -8.72
N ARG A 75 -11.89 0.90 -8.37
CA ARG A 75 -13.11 0.99 -7.55
C ARG A 75 -14.32 0.38 -8.25
N LYS A 76 -14.43 0.53 -9.58
CA LYS A 76 -15.49 -0.10 -10.36
C LYS A 76 -15.40 -1.63 -10.27
N LYS A 77 -14.21 -2.21 -10.48
CA LYS A 77 -14.00 -3.68 -10.38
C LYS A 77 -14.48 -4.24 -9.04
N VAL A 78 -14.11 -3.59 -7.93
CA VAL A 78 -14.52 -4.00 -6.58
C VAL A 78 -16.03 -3.86 -6.38
N ARG A 79 -16.63 -2.77 -6.89
CA ARG A 79 -18.08 -2.58 -6.82
C ARG A 79 -18.85 -3.62 -7.62
N ASP A 80 -18.37 -3.95 -8.82
CA ASP A 80 -19.00 -4.95 -9.69
C ASP A 80 -19.01 -6.32 -8.99
N ALA A 81 -17.89 -6.74 -8.39
CA ALA A 81 -17.79 -7.99 -7.62
C ALA A 81 -18.76 -8.01 -6.41
N LEU A 82 -18.85 -6.91 -5.65
CA LEU A 82 -19.84 -6.80 -4.57
C LEU A 82 -21.27 -6.93 -5.08
N THR A 83 -21.56 -6.38 -6.26
CA THR A 83 -22.90 -6.37 -6.85
C THR A 83 -23.28 -7.75 -7.41
N SER A 84 -22.29 -8.53 -7.88
CA SER A 84 -22.49 -9.93 -8.30
C SER A 84 -22.57 -10.92 -7.13
N GLY A 85 -22.40 -10.45 -5.89
CA GLY A 85 -22.37 -11.31 -4.70
C GLY A 85 -21.05 -12.06 -4.50
N GLU A 86 -20.01 -11.70 -5.25
CA GLU A 86 -18.66 -12.24 -5.09
C GLU A 86 -17.94 -11.59 -3.91
N GLU A 87 -16.96 -12.31 -3.35
CA GLU A 87 -16.05 -11.76 -2.34
C GLU A 87 -14.98 -10.88 -3.03
N PRO A 88 -14.95 -9.56 -2.80
CA PRO A 88 -14.05 -8.69 -3.55
C PRO A 88 -12.60 -8.81 -3.07
N ALA A 89 -11.70 -9.04 -4.02
CA ALA A 89 -10.25 -9.04 -3.79
C ALA A 89 -9.60 -7.69 -4.12
N CYS A 90 -8.43 -7.44 -3.54
CA CYS A 90 -7.59 -6.29 -3.90
C CYS A 90 -7.18 -6.35 -5.39
N PRO A 91 -7.53 -5.34 -6.22
CA PRO A 91 -7.16 -5.31 -7.64
C PRO A 91 -5.67 -5.19 -7.93
N ARG A 92 -4.84 -4.87 -6.93
CA ARG A 92 -3.39 -4.67 -7.08
C ARG A 92 -2.57 -5.85 -6.60
N CYS A 93 -2.89 -6.39 -5.41
CA CYS A 93 -2.04 -7.37 -4.75
C CYS A 93 -2.33 -8.78 -5.26
N VAL A 94 -1.31 -9.49 -5.76
CA VAL A 94 -1.43 -10.81 -6.40
C VAL A 94 -1.95 -11.88 -5.45
N MET A 95 -1.77 -11.70 -4.14
CA MET A 95 -2.27 -12.63 -3.12
C MET A 95 -3.80 -12.62 -3.00
N SER A 96 -4.53 -11.92 -3.89
CA SER A 96 -5.97 -11.68 -3.78
C SER A 96 -6.35 -11.25 -2.36
N ALA A 97 -5.50 -10.40 -1.77
CA ALA A 97 -5.65 -9.97 -0.38
C ALA A 97 -7.09 -9.49 -0.18
N ARG A 98 -7.81 -10.22 0.68
CA ARG A 98 -9.24 -9.98 0.92
C ARG A 98 -9.42 -8.53 1.33
N LEU A 99 -10.41 -7.87 0.73
CA LEU A 99 -10.77 -6.56 1.20
C LEU A 99 -11.58 -6.70 2.50
N VAL A 100 -11.11 -6.02 3.54
CA VAL A 100 -11.70 -6.05 4.88
C VAL A 100 -12.46 -4.77 5.17
N ARG A 101 -13.47 -4.84 6.03
CA ARG A 101 -14.19 -3.66 6.52
C ARG A 101 -13.32 -2.93 7.53
N ALA A 102 -13.06 -1.65 7.28
CA ALA A 102 -12.41 -0.72 8.20
C ALA A 102 -13.30 0.52 8.35
N GLY A 103 -14.08 0.57 9.43
CA GLY A 103 -15.14 1.56 9.61
C GLY A 103 -16.16 1.48 8.47
N LYS A 104 -16.35 2.60 7.75
CA LYS A 104 -17.25 2.70 6.58
C LYS A 104 -16.57 2.34 5.26
N SER A 105 -15.31 1.92 5.27
CA SER A 105 -14.51 1.69 4.05
C SER A 105 -14.21 0.21 3.86
N LEU A 106 -14.09 -0.20 2.61
CA LEU A 106 -13.60 -1.51 2.21
C LEU A 106 -12.13 -1.37 1.78
N VAL A 107 -11.22 -1.96 2.55
CA VAL A 107 -9.78 -1.67 2.50
C VAL A 107 -8.96 -2.95 2.33
N CYS A 108 -7.88 -2.88 1.56
CA CYS A 108 -6.92 -3.98 1.48
C CYS A 108 -6.03 -4.03 2.71
N ASN A 109 -5.98 -5.18 3.40
CA ASN A 109 -5.11 -5.37 4.57
C ASN A 109 -3.61 -5.39 4.23
N HIS A 110 -3.24 -5.57 2.96
CA HIS A 110 -1.85 -5.60 2.50
C HIS A 110 -1.35 -4.23 2.05
N CYS A 111 -2.08 -3.51 1.19
CA CYS A 111 -1.62 -2.21 0.66
C CYS A 111 -2.28 -0.99 1.32
N GLY A 112 -3.22 -1.19 2.25
CA GLY A 112 -3.91 -0.11 2.95
C GLY A 112 -4.90 0.69 2.10
N ILE A 113 -5.05 0.40 0.80
CA ILE A 113 -5.89 1.19 -0.09
C ILE A 113 -7.37 0.90 0.14
N ALA A 114 -8.15 1.97 0.30
CA ALA A 114 -9.60 1.93 0.28
C ALA A 114 -10.14 1.86 -1.17
N TYR A 115 -10.91 0.83 -1.47
CA TYR A 115 -11.51 0.60 -2.79
C TYR A 115 -13.00 0.93 -2.86
N GLY A 116 -13.66 1.10 -1.72
CA GLY A 116 -15.08 1.40 -1.68
C GLY A 116 -15.55 1.79 -0.29
N LYS A 117 -16.84 2.09 -0.20
CA LYS A 117 -17.58 2.15 1.05
C LYS A 117 -18.40 0.88 1.20
N VAL A 118 -18.63 0.48 2.44
CA VAL A 118 -19.58 -0.59 2.78
C VAL A 118 -20.93 -0.03 3.17
#